data_AF-A0A7J2S528-F1
#
_entry.id   AF-A0A7J2S528-F1
#
_cell.length_a   1.000
_cell.length_b   1.000
_cell.length_c   1.000
_cell.angle_alpha   90.00
_cell.angle_beta   90.00
_cell.angle_gamma   90.00
#
_symmetry.space_group_name_H-M   'P 1'
#
loop_
_entity.id
_entity.type
_entity.pdbx_description
1 polymer ?
#
loop_
_entity_poly.entity_id
_entity_poly.type
_entity_poly.pdbx_seq_one_letter_code
_entity_poly.pdbx_strand_id
1 'polypeptide(L)'
;MIDILIWIWILVFFIFIGVGVVERSTTFGAIAGFWLLIFGLIIITTGVQVQSGATITTDGDTQVVTFSYTDATMPFGTYSFVWGLTIIAVSLYIIYANVTTRIT
;
A
#
# COMPACT_ATOMS: atom_id res chain seq x y z
N MET A 1 0.09 2.41 -13.06
CA MET A 1 1.47 1.84 -12.99
C MET A 1 2.07 1.97 -11.60
N ILE A 2 1.86 3.11 -10.92
CA ILE A 2 2.28 3.32 -9.53
C ILE A 2 1.56 2.39 -8.55
N ASP A 3 0.34 1.98 -8.89
CA ASP A 3 -0.56 1.13 -8.10
C ASP A 3 0.02 -0.29 -7.93
N ILE A 4 0.55 -0.85 -9.02
CA ILE A 4 1.24 -2.16 -9.02
C ILE A 4 2.55 -2.08 -8.23
N LEU A 5 3.25 -0.95 -8.31
CA LEU A 5 4.49 -0.74 -7.56
C LEU A 5 4.23 -0.71 -6.04
N ILE A 6 3.14 -0.05 -5.60
CA ILE A 6 2.72 -0.03 -4.19
C ILE A 6 2.42 -1.45 -3.71
N TRP A 7 1.72 -2.27 -4.49
CA TRP A 7 1.44 -3.66 -4.13
C TRP A 7 2.71 -4.53 -4.01
N ILE A 8 3.66 -4.37 -4.94
CA ILE A 8 4.95 -5.08 -4.88
C ILE A 8 5.71 -4.69 -3.61
N TRP A 9 5.74 -3.40 -3.27
CA TRP A 9 6.39 -2.94 -2.04
C TRP A 9 5.73 -3.50 -0.79
N ILE A 10 4.40 -3.52 -0.72
CA ILE A 10 3.66 -4.11 0.41
C ILE A 10 3.98 -5.60 0.56
N LEU A 11 4.01 -6.35 -0.54
CA LEU A 11 4.34 -7.77 -0.52
C LEU A 11 5.79 -8.02 -0.05
N VAL A 12 6.75 -7.23 -0.53
CA VAL A 12 8.14 -7.25 -0.05
C VAL A 12 8.21 -6.95 1.45
N PHE A 13 7.42 -6.00 1.95
CA PHE A 13 7.33 -5.68 3.38
C PHE A 13 6.78 -6.85 4.21
N PHE A 14 5.72 -7.52 3.74
CA PHE A 14 5.19 -8.71 4.41
C PHE A 14 6.21 -9.85 4.45
N ILE A 15 7.02 -10.02 3.40
CA ILE A 15 8.11 -11.00 3.39
C ILE A 15 9.18 -10.64 4.44
N PHE A 16 9.59 -9.37 4.53
CA PHE A 16 10.56 -8.95 5.55
C PHE A 16 10.06 -9.14 6.98
N ILE A 17 8.77 -8.94 7.22
CA ILE A 17 8.12 -9.24 8.50
C ILE A 17 8.12 -10.76 8.73
N GLY A 18 7.66 -11.57 7.76
CA GLY A 18 7.57 -13.03 7.90
C GLY A 18 8.91 -13.75 8.06
N VAL A 19 9.99 -13.19 7.51
CA VAL A 19 11.37 -13.71 7.68
C VAL A 19 11.98 -13.23 9.02
N GLY A 20 11.28 -12.39 9.79
CA GLY A 20 11.74 -11.90 11.09
C GLY A 20 12.90 -10.90 10.99
N VAL A 21 13.14 -10.31 9.81
CA VAL A 21 14.20 -9.30 9.61
C VAL A 21 13.91 -8.05 10.45
N VAL A 22 12.62 -7.71 10.58
CA VAL A 22 12.09 -6.61 11.39
C VAL A 22 12.35 -6.83 12.89
N GLU A 23 12.38 -8.08 13.36
CA GLU A 23 12.56 -8.41 14.79
C GLU A 23 14.03 -8.45 15.20
N ARG A 24 14.95 -8.73 14.27
CA ARG A 24 16.39 -8.84 14.55
C ARG A 24 17.09 -7.49 14.69
N SER A 25 16.48 -6.41 14.21
CA SER A 25 17.07 -5.08 14.26
C SER A 25 16.00 -4.03 14.59
N THR A 26 16.05 -3.52 15.84
CA THR A 26 15.06 -2.56 16.33
C THR A 26 15.01 -1.26 15.52
N THR A 27 16.16 -0.79 14.99
CA THR A 27 16.20 0.40 14.12
C THR A 27 15.46 0.13 12.82
N PHE A 28 15.79 -1.01 12.19
CA PHE A 28 15.26 -1.37 10.89
C PHE A 28 13.77 -1.68 10.97
N GLY A 29 13.34 -2.33 12.05
CA GLY A 29 11.94 -2.60 12.32
C GLY A 29 11.12 -1.33 12.54
N ALA A 30 11.64 -0.36 13.30
CA ALA A 30 10.97 0.94 13.48
C ALA A 30 10.83 1.70 12.15
N ILE A 31 11.91 1.79 11.35
CA ILE A 31 11.90 2.42 10.03
C ILE A 31 10.90 1.71 9.10
N ALA A 32 10.89 0.38 9.10
CA ALA A 32 9.94 -0.42 8.33
C ALA A 32 8.49 -0.14 8.72
N GLY A 33 8.21 -0.01 10.02
CA GLY A 33 6.90 0.38 10.53
C GLY A 33 6.46 1.76 10.06
N PHE A 34 7.36 2.76 10.05
CA PHE A 34 7.07 4.09 9.52
C PHE A 34 6.78 4.08 8.01
N TRP A 35 7.52 3.30 7.23
CA TRP A 35 7.23 3.14 5.80
C TRP A 35 5.87 2.49 5.54
N LEU A 36 5.52 1.44 6.30
CA LEU A 36 4.18 0.84 6.25
C LEU A 36 3.07 1.84 6.61
N LEU A 37 3.32 2.74 7.57
CA LEU A 37 2.38 3.81 7.92
C LEU A 37 2.08 4.71 6.72
N ILE A 38 3.14 5.15 6.04
CA ILE A 38 3.04 6.01 4.86
C ILE A 38 2.24 5.30 3.76
N PHE A 39 2.52 4.01 3.50
CA PHE A 39 1.76 3.25 2.51
C PHE A 39 0.28 3.07 2.89
N GLY A 40 -0.02 2.81 4.17
CA GLY A 40 -1.40 2.73 4.65
C GLY A 40 -2.17 4.04 4.46
N LEU A 41 -1.53 5.19 4.73
CA LEU A 41 -2.12 6.52 4.53
C LEU A 41 -2.34 6.85 3.05
N ILE A 42 -1.38 6.46 2.18
CA ILE A 42 -1.54 6.60 0.72
C ILE A 42 -2.75 5.77 0.26
N ILE A 43 -2.86 4.52 0.69
CA ILE A 43 -3.98 3.64 0.33
C ILE A 43 -5.33 4.22 0.74
N ILE A 44 -5.41 4.84 1.92
CA ILE A 44 -6.65 5.48 2.39
C ILE A 44 -7.01 6.73 1.58
N THR A 45 -6.01 7.55 1.22
CA THR A 45 -6.24 8.86 0.60
C THR A 45 -6.44 8.80 -0.90
N THR A 46 -5.63 8.00 -1.62
CA THR A 46 -5.71 7.88 -3.08
C THR A 46 -6.57 6.70 -3.52
N GLY A 47 -6.92 5.80 -2.62
CA GLY A 47 -7.37 4.47 -3.00
C GLY A 47 -6.25 3.70 -3.70
N VAL A 48 -6.52 2.45 -4.03
CA VAL A 48 -5.68 1.71 -4.98
C VAL A 48 -6.56 1.35 -6.16
N GLN A 49 -6.30 1.98 -7.30
CA GLN A 49 -7.11 1.82 -8.49
C GLN A 49 -6.27 1.16 -9.58
N VAL A 50 -6.83 0.15 -10.24
CA VAL A 50 -6.23 -0.45 -11.42
C VAL A 50 -6.92 0.15 -12.63
N GLN A 51 -6.13 0.67 -13.56
CA GLN A 51 -6.65 1.08 -14.86
C GLN A 51 -7.31 -0.14 -15.53
N SER A 52 -8.63 -0.08 -15.71
CA SER A 52 -9.43 -1.18 -16.23
C SER A 52 -9.65 -1.09 -17.74
N GLY A 53 -9.40 0.08 -18.34
CA GLY A 53 -9.54 0.26 -19.77
C GLY A 53 -9.21 1.67 -20.21
N ALA A 54 -9.19 1.88 -21.52
CA ALA A 54 -9.14 3.19 -22.13
C ALA A 54 -10.19 3.23 -23.23
N THR A 55 -11.06 4.23 -23.19
CA THR A 55 -11.97 4.53 -24.29
C THR A 55 -11.30 5.58 -25.14
N ILE A 56 -11.04 5.24 -26.40
CA ILE A 56 -10.52 6.18 -27.40
C ILE A 56 -11.72 6.66 -28.19
N THR A 57 -12.06 7.93 -28.01
CA THR A 57 -13.09 8.60 -28.81
C THR A 57 -12.39 9.57 -29.75
N THR A 58 -12.61 9.38 -31.04
CA THR A 58 -12.13 10.28 -32.08
C THR A 58 -13.26 11.26 -32.41
N ASP A 59 -13.05 12.53 -32.10
CA ASP A 59 -13.96 13.62 -32.46
C ASP A 59 -13.24 14.52 -33.48
N GLY A 60 -13.60 14.41 -34.76
CA GLY A 60 -12.88 15.05 -35.86
C GLY A 60 -11.40 14.61 -35.94
N ASP A 61 -10.49 15.58 -35.93
CA ASP A 61 -9.02 15.36 -35.92
C ASP A 61 -8.44 15.19 -34.51
N THR A 62 -9.26 15.25 -33.46
CA THR A 62 -8.79 15.10 -32.07
C THR A 62 -9.08 13.72 -31.51
N GLN A 63 -8.03 13.07 -30.99
CA GLN A 63 -8.18 11.86 -30.18
C GLN A 63 -8.28 12.24 -28.71
N VAL A 64 -9.43 11.95 -28.11
CA VAL A 64 -9.63 12.04 -26.66
C VAL A 64 -9.50 10.64 -26.08
N VAL A 65 -8.45 10.44 -25.27
CA VAL A 65 -8.23 9.19 -24.54
C VAL A 65 -8.80 9.35 -23.13
N THR A 66 -9.89 8.65 -22.84
CA THR A 66 -10.48 8.61 -21.49
C THR A 66 -10.06 7.32 -20.81
N PHE A 67 -9.25 7.44 -19.76
CA PHE A 67 -8.86 6.30 -18.94
C PHE A 67 -9.97 5.93 -17.97
N SER A 68 -10.36 4.66 -17.96
CA SER A 68 -11.29 4.10 -16.98
C SER A 68 -10.50 3.39 -15.89
N TYR A 69 -10.78 3.75 -14.65
CA TYR A 69 -10.16 3.17 -13.46
C TYR A 69 -11.20 2.34 -12.71
N THR A 70 -10.81 1.15 -12.26
CA THR A 70 -11.61 0.33 -11.35
C THR A 70 -10.83 0.18 -10.06
N ASP A 71 -11.51 0.26 -8.93
CA ASP A 71 -10.86 0.01 -7.66
C ASP A 71 -10.23 -1.39 -7.67
N ALA A 72 -8.97 -1.47 -7.23
CA ALA A 72 -8.25 -2.71 -7.06
C ALA A 72 -8.89 -3.48 -5.90
N THR A 73 -10.02 -4.11 -6.18
CA THR A 73 -10.68 -5.01 -5.26
C THR A 73 -9.89 -6.32 -5.29
N MET A 74 -9.35 -6.72 -4.15
CA MET A 74 -9.01 -8.13 -3.97
C MET A 74 -10.27 -8.97 -4.25
N PRO A 75 -10.16 -10.27 -4.57
CA PRO A 75 -11.31 -11.15 -4.79
C PRO A 75 -12.31 -11.23 -3.61
N PHE A 76 -11.99 -10.58 -2.49
CA PHE A 76 -12.91 -10.27 -1.41
C PHE A 76 -13.37 -8.82 -1.56
N GLY A 77 -14.61 -8.68 -2.04
CA GLY A 77 -15.21 -7.40 -2.36
C GLY A 77 -15.11 -6.39 -1.22
N THR A 78 -14.78 -5.16 -1.64
CA THR A 78 -14.96 -3.91 -0.91
C THR A 78 -13.82 -3.47 0.04
N TYR A 79 -13.37 -2.23 -0.23
CA TYR A 79 -12.64 -1.28 0.62
C TYR A 79 -11.10 -1.36 0.66
N SER A 80 -10.44 -0.69 -0.31
CA SER A 80 -9.05 -0.21 -0.16
C SER A 80 -8.87 0.54 1.18
N PHE A 81 -9.92 1.22 1.65
CA PHE A 81 -9.99 1.84 2.97
C PHE A 81 -9.75 0.86 4.14
N VAL A 82 -10.38 -0.31 4.14
CA VAL A 82 -10.23 -1.32 5.21
C VAL A 82 -8.82 -1.91 5.20
N TRP A 83 -8.27 -2.14 4.01
CA TRP A 83 -6.87 -2.58 3.85
C TRP A 83 -5.88 -1.52 4.32
N GLY A 84 -6.11 -0.25 3.99
CA GLY A 84 -5.32 0.87 4.48
C GLY A 84 -5.33 0.95 6.01
N LEU A 85 -6.50 0.81 6.65
CA LEU A 85 -6.62 0.76 8.12
C LEU A 85 -5.88 -0.42 8.73
N THR A 86 -5.96 -1.60 8.11
CA THR A 86 -5.27 -2.81 8.58
C THR A 86 -3.75 -2.62 8.53
N ILE A 87 -3.23 -2.03 7.43
CA ILE A 87 -1.81 -1.74 7.27
C ILE A 87 -1.34 -0.71 8.32
N ILE A 88 -2.15 0.32 8.60
CA ILE A 88 -1.84 1.31 9.65
C ILE A 88 -1.78 0.64 11.03
N ALA A 89 -2.72 -0.25 11.36
CA ALA A 89 -2.71 -0.96 12.64
C ALA A 89 -1.45 -1.83 12.81
N VAL A 90 -1.07 -2.58 11.77
CA VAL A 90 0.16 -3.40 11.77
C VAL A 90 1.41 -2.53 11.87
N SER A 91 1.45 -1.43 11.14
CA SER A 91 2.53 -0.43 11.22
C SER A 91 2.73 0.08 12.65
N LEU A 92 1.66 0.54 13.31
CA LEU A 92 1.72 1.09 14.66
C LEU A 92 2.20 0.04 15.66
N TYR A 93 1.75 -1.20 15.53
CA TYR A 93 2.22 -2.31 16.36
C TYR A 93 3.73 -2.53 16.22
N ILE A 94 4.23 -2.57 14.97
CA ILE A 94 5.67 -2.76 14.70
C ILE A 94 6.49 -1.61 15.30
N ILE A 95 6.06 -0.36 15.11
CA ILE A 95 6.75 0.81 15.68
C ILE A 95 6.78 0.70 17.21
N TYR A 96 5.63 0.43 17.83
CA TYR A 96 5.53 0.30 19.29
C TYR A 96 6.48 -0.77 19.83
N ALA A 97 6.45 -1.98 19.26
CA ALA A 97 7.28 -3.11 19.70
C ALA A 97 8.78 -2.83 19.55
N ASN A 98 9.20 -2.14 18.49
CA ASN A 98 10.61 -1.83 18.22
C ASN A 98 11.14 -0.61 18.99
N VAL A 99 10.27 0.34 19.37
CA VAL A 99 10.65 1.48 20.20
C VAL A 99 10.72 1.10 21.67
N THR A 100 9.76 0.33 22.17
CA THR A 100 9.74 -0.11 23.59
C THR A 100 10.92 -1.00 23.94
N THR A 101 11.32 -1.91 23.05
CA THR A 101 12.52 -2.75 23.20
C THR A 101 13.83 -1.97 23.28
N ARG A 102 13.86 -0.66 22.97
CA ARG A 102 15.05 0.19 23.17
C ARG A 102 15.08 0.89 24.54
N ILE A 103 13.94 0.97 25.21
CA ILE A 103 13.78 1.72 26.47
C ILE A 103 14.02 0.80 27.68
N THR A 104 13.84 -0.51 27.51
CA THR A 104 14.20 -1.58 28.46
C THR A 104 15.59 -2.12 28.18
#